data_AF-A0A9P5CG36-F1
#
_entry.id   AF-A0A9P5CG36-F1
#
_cell.length_a   1.000
_cell.length_b   1.000
_cell.length_c   1.000
_cell.angle_alpha   90.00
_cell.angle_beta   90.00
_cell.angle_gamma   90.00
#
_symmetry.space_group_name_H-M   'P 1'
#
loop_
_entity.id
_entity.type
_entity.pdbx_description
1 polymer ?
#
loop_
_entity_poly.entity_id
_entity_poly.type
_entity_poly.pdbx_seq_one_letter_code
_entity_poly.pdbx_strand_id
1 'polypeptide(L)'
;MASTSTSASSEALGKETEIFDRLFQLDEEDVSWIKRRINRHIAACKRYASERPPQWRQAMREANEASTIAFAEGMTGIDSKINFYIAHCYKGMGMWREAHQFYMNSTVDNQDIYWLQGLQSLSRQKMEDLALRRVRGSGDLRTAYSDMTKLG
;
A
#
# COMPACT_ATOMS: atom_id res chain seq x y z
N MET A 1 29.20 -29.93 51.20
CA MET A 1 28.11 -30.18 50.23
C MET A 1 27.10 -29.07 50.38
N ALA A 2 26.80 -28.31 49.32
CA ALA A 2 25.74 -27.31 49.31
C ALA A 2 25.03 -27.38 47.96
N SER A 3 23.93 -28.13 48.00
CA SER A 3 22.67 -28.07 47.25
C SER A 3 22.49 -26.97 46.21
N THR A 4 22.44 -27.40 44.96
CA THR A 4 21.25 -27.36 44.08
C THR A 4 20.28 -26.18 44.27
N SER A 5 20.47 -25.10 43.51
CA SER A 5 19.44 -24.06 43.33
C SER A 5 19.65 -23.28 42.03
N THR A 6 19.60 -23.98 40.89
CA THR A 6 19.67 -23.33 39.55
C THR A 6 18.63 -23.85 38.56
N SER A 7 17.81 -24.84 38.95
CA SER A 7 16.88 -25.54 38.04
C SER A 7 15.44 -24.98 38.03
N ALA A 8 15.01 -24.25 39.06
CA ALA A 8 13.63 -23.76 39.15
C ALA A 8 13.33 -22.56 38.23
N SER A 9 14.35 -21.78 37.85
CA SER A 9 14.19 -20.58 37.02
C SER A 9 13.96 -20.89 35.54
N SER A 10 14.56 -21.96 35.02
CA SER A 10 14.43 -22.36 33.61
C SER A 10 13.05 -22.92 33.28
N GLU A 11 12.44 -23.70 34.18
CA GLU A 11 11.11 -24.28 33.96
C GLU A 11 10.00 -23.23 34.06
N ALA A 12 10.14 -22.25 34.95
CA ALA A 12 9.19 -21.15 35.08
C ALA A 12 9.19 -20.25 33.84
N LEU A 13 10.38 -19.90 33.34
CA LEU A 13 10.54 -19.15 32.08
C LEU A 13 10.00 -19.90 30.87
N GLY A 14 10.25 -21.22 30.77
CA GLY A 14 9.72 -22.05 29.69
C GLY A 14 8.19 -22.09 29.65
N LYS A 15 7.55 -22.22 30.82
CA LYS A 15 6.09 -22.19 30.95
C LYS A 15 5.51 -20.82 30.65
N GLU A 16 6.19 -19.74 31.03
CA GLU A 16 5.77 -18.39 30.70
C GLU A 16 5.77 -18.17 29.18
N THR A 17 6.85 -18.54 28.48
CA THR A 17 6.90 -18.48 27.01
C THR A 17 5.80 -19.32 26.34
N GLU A 18 5.52 -20.53 26.82
CA GLU A 18 4.42 -21.35 26.29
C GLU A 18 3.03 -20.72 26.51
N ILE A 19 2.84 -20.01 27.64
CA ILE A 19 1.60 -19.29 27.94
C ILE A 19 1.44 -18.08 27.01
N PHE A 20 2.51 -17.31 26.79
CA PHE A 20 2.51 -16.21 25.82
C PHE A 20 2.23 -16.73 24.41
N ASP A 21 2.92 -17.78 23.97
CA ASP A 21 2.70 -18.36 22.64
C ASP A 21 1.25 -18.84 22.45
N ARG A 22 0.62 -19.41 23.48
CA ARG A 22 -0.80 -19.80 23.42
C ARG A 22 -1.77 -18.63 23.48
N LEU A 23 -1.48 -17.58 24.26
CA LEU A 23 -2.35 -16.40 24.40
C LEU A 23 -2.30 -15.48 23.16
N PHE A 24 -1.18 -15.50 22.43
CA PHE A 24 -0.96 -14.66 21.25
C PHE A 24 -0.99 -15.44 19.93
N GLN A 25 -1.32 -16.74 19.97
CA GLN A 25 -1.70 -17.48 18.78
C GLN A 25 -3.06 -17.00 18.29
N LEU A 26 -3.07 -16.29 17.16
CA LEU A 26 -4.30 -15.88 16.49
C LEU A 26 -5.06 -17.13 16.06
N ASP A 27 -6.27 -17.30 16.59
CA ASP A 27 -7.17 -18.37 16.16
C ASP A 27 -7.93 -17.98 14.87
N GLU A 28 -8.77 -18.90 14.37
CA GLU A 28 -9.55 -18.64 13.16
C GLU A 28 -10.57 -17.49 13.34
N GLU A 29 -11.08 -17.26 14.55
CA GLU A 29 -12.02 -16.18 14.85
C GLU A 29 -11.30 -14.82 14.84
N ASP A 30 -10.10 -14.75 15.41
CA ASP A 30 -9.23 -13.57 15.39
C ASP A 30 -8.89 -13.19 13.94
N VAL A 31 -8.41 -14.15 13.15
CA VAL A 31 -8.11 -13.93 11.73
C VAL A 31 -9.37 -13.48 10.96
N SER A 32 -10.54 -14.05 11.26
CA SER A 32 -11.81 -13.66 10.67
C SER A 32 -12.22 -12.22 11.06
N TRP A 33 -12.00 -11.84 12.32
CA TRP A 33 -12.24 -10.48 12.80
C TRP A 33 -11.31 -9.46 12.14
N ILE A 34 -10.01 -9.78 12.01
CA ILE A 34 -9.02 -8.95 11.31
C ILE A 34 -9.44 -8.76 9.85
N LYS A 35 -9.78 -9.85 9.14
CA LYS A 35 -10.28 -9.78 7.76
C LYS A 35 -11.52 -8.89 7.64
N ARG A 36 -12.48 -9.02 8.56
CA ARG A 36 -13.68 -8.16 8.60
C ARG A 36 -13.31 -6.69 8.82
N ARG A 37 -12.32 -6.41 9.67
CA ARG A 37 -11.82 -5.05 9.91
C ARG A 37 -11.18 -4.46 8.65
N ILE A 38 -10.28 -5.19 8.01
CA ILE A 38 -9.66 -4.79 6.72
C ILE A 38 -10.74 -4.53 5.67
N ASN A 39 -11.70 -5.44 5.52
CA ASN A 39 -12.78 -5.30 4.53
C ASN A 39 -13.67 -4.07 4.78
N ARG A 40 -13.88 -3.65 6.04
CA ARG A 40 -14.60 -2.41 6.36
C ARG A 40 -13.88 -1.18 5.82
N HIS A 41 -12.56 -1.11 6.02
CA HIS A 41 -11.73 -0.02 5.47
C HIS A 41 -11.74 -0.05 3.94
N ILE A 42 -11.63 -1.21 3.30
CA ILE A 42 -11.70 -1.32 1.83
C ILE A 42 -13.08 -0.91 1.30
N ALA A 43 -14.17 -1.25 1.99
CA ALA A 43 -15.51 -0.80 1.63
C ALA A 43 -15.65 0.73 1.75
N ALA A 44 -15.11 1.33 2.81
CA ALA A 44 -15.07 2.79 2.97
C ALA A 44 -14.22 3.46 1.89
N CYS A 45 -13.06 2.90 1.56
CA CYS A 45 -12.21 3.35 0.45
C CYS A 45 -12.99 3.39 -0.87
N LYS A 46 -13.68 2.30 -1.22
CA LYS A 46 -14.51 2.23 -2.43
C LYS A 46 -15.60 3.29 -2.44
N ARG A 47 -16.28 3.49 -1.31
CA ARG A 47 -17.34 4.49 -1.15
C ARG A 47 -16.80 5.90 -1.40
N TYR A 48 -15.71 6.29 -0.74
CA TYR A 48 -15.11 7.62 -0.93
C TYR A 48 -14.59 7.84 -2.36
N ALA A 49 -14.06 6.79 -3.00
CA ALA A 49 -13.62 6.84 -4.38
C ALA A 49 -14.78 6.98 -5.39
N SER A 50 -16.00 6.54 -5.05
CA SER A 50 -17.16 6.60 -5.93
C SER A 50 -18.06 7.82 -5.71
N GLU A 51 -17.80 8.63 -4.69
CA GLU A 51 -18.51 9.89 -4.45
C GLU A 51 -18.33 10.92 -5.57
N ARG A 52 -19.22 11.93 -5.61
CA ARG A 52 -19.20 13.01 -6.60
C ARG A 52 -19.18 14.37 -5.90
N PRO A 53 -18.04 15.08 -5.85
CA PRO A 53 -16.73 14.70 -6.39
C PRO A 53 -16.05 13.59 -5.57
N PRO A 54 -15.14 12.79 -6.17
CA PRO A 54 -14.44 11.73 -5.44
C PRO A 54 -13.58 12.27 -4.30
N GLN A 55 -13.64 11.62 -3.15
CA GLN A 55 -12.88 11.98 -1.96
C GLN A 55 -11.57 11.19 -1.86
N TRP A 56 -10.67 11.36 -2.83
CA TRP A 56 -9.45 10.54 -2.98
C TRP A 56 -8.56 10.49 -1.74
N ARG A 57 -8.41 11.60 -1.02
CA ARG A 57 -7.60 11.64 0.21
C ARG A 57 -8.21 10.79 1.32
N GLN A 58 -9.53 10.74 1.42
CA GLN A 58 -10.22 9.91 2.40
C GLN A 58 -10.12 8.44 2.01
N ALA A 59 -10.36 8.13 0.74
CA ALA A 59 -10.18 6.79 0.19
C ALA A 59 -8.77 6.24 0.44
N MET A 60 -7.75 7.08 0.19
CA MET A 60 -6.35 6.73 0.43
C MET A 60 -6.04 6.44 1.90
N ARG A 61 -6.62 7.21 2.84
CA ARG A 61 -6.45 6.95 4.28
C ARG A 61 -7.00 5.58 4.66
N GLU A 62 -8.20 5.27 4.21
CA GLU A 62 -8.84 3.96 4.46
C GLU A 62 -8.02 2.81 3.87
N ALA A 63 -7.50 2.96 2.64
CA ALA A 63 -6.65 1.95 2.03
C ALA A 63 -5.32 1.74 2.80
N ASN A 64 -4.71 2.83 3.29
CA ASN A 64 -3.49 2.76 4.10
C ASN A 64 -3.74 2.14 5.48
N GLU A 65 -4.87 2.43 6.12
CA GLU A 65 -5.25 1.80 7.39
C GLU A 65 -5.44 0.29 7.20
N ALA A 66 -6.12 -0.12 6.11
CA ALA A 66 -6.26 -1.52 5.74
C ALA A 66 -4.89 -2.21 5.54
N SER A 67 -3.97 -1.57 4.81
CA SER A 67 -2.62 -2.11 4.57
C SER A 67 -1.80 -2.17 5.85
N THR A 68 -1.89 -1.16 6.72
CA THR A 68 -1.18 -1.15 8.02
C THR A 68 -1.63 -2.31 8.91
N ILE A 69 -2.95 -2.58 8.96
CA ILE A 69 -3.48 -3.72 9.70
C ILE A 69 -2.99 -5.03 9.05
N ALA A 70 -3.12 -5.18 7.73
CA ALA A 70 -2.69 -6.39 7.04
C ALA A 70 -1.19 -6.67 7.24
N PHE A 71 -0.35 -5.64 7.21
CA PHE A 71 1.09 -5.73 7.44
C PHE A 71 1.41 -6.13 8.88
N ALA A 72 0.79 -5.47 9.87
CA ALA A 72 1.01 -5.77 11.29
C ALA A 72 0.65 -7.22 11.63
N GLU A 73 -0.39 -7.75 10.99
CA GLU A 73 -0.90 -9.11 11.20
C GLU A 73 -0.27 -10.14 10.23
N GLY A 74 0.78 -9.76 9.48
CA GLY A 74 1.52 -10.67 8.59
C GLY A 74 0.73 -11.20 7.39
N MET A 75 -0.38 -10.55 7.01
CA MET A 75 -1.32 -11.00 5.97
C MET A 75 -0.87 -10.60 4.56
N THR A 76 0.32 -11.04 4.14
CA THR A 76 0.99 -10.64 2.88
C THR A 76 0.12 -10.81 1.62
N GLY A 77 -0.69 -11.87 1.54
CA GLY A 77 -1.62 -12.09 0.43
C GLY A 77 -2.71 -11.03 0.33
N ILE A 78 -3.19 -10.52 1.47
CA ILE A 78 -4.21 -9.45 1.51
C ILE A 78 -3.55 -8.10 1.23
N ASP A 79 -2.39 -7.83 1.80
CA ASP A 79 -1.66 -6.58 1.61
C ASP A 79 -1.39 -6.29 0.11
N SER A 80 -0.97 -7.32 -0.64
CA SER A 80 -0.79 -7.18 -2.09
C SER A 80 -2.09 -6.85 -2.84
N LYS A 81 -3.26 -7.30 -2.37
CA LYS A 81 -4.55 -6.87 -2.95
C LYS A 81 -4.91 -5.43 -2.55
N ILE A 82 -4.50 -4.98 -1.38
CA ILE A 82 -4.73 -3.61 -0.90
C ILE A 82 -3.93 -2.60 -1.74
N ASN A 83 -2.72 -2.97 -2.19
CA ASN A 83 -1.91 -2.15 -3.11
C ASN A 83 -2.69 -1.69 -4.35
N PHE A 84 -3.63 -2.50 -4.85
CA PHE A 84 -4.49 -2.09 -5.97
C PHE A 84 -5.35 -0.86 -5.63
N TYR A 85 -5.94 -0.81 -4.43
CA TYR A 85 -6.77 0.32 -3.98
C TYR A 85 -5.94 1.57 -3.75
N ILE A 86 -4.75 1.41 -3.18
CA ILE A 86 -3.77 2.50 -3.01
C ILE A 86 -3.38 3.06 -4.38
N ALA A 87 -3.02 2.20 -5.34
CA ALA A 87 -2.69 2.61 -6.70
C ALA A 87 -3.84 3.35 -7.38
N HIS A 88 -5.08 2.87 -7.19
CA HIS A 88 -6.26 3.52 -7.73
C HIS A 88 -6.47 4.93 -7.14
N CYS A 89 -6.20 5.13 -5.85
CA CYS A 89 -6.27 6.45 -5.23
C CYS A 89 -5.21 7.40 -5.80
N TYR A 90 -3.96 6.97 -5.94
CA TYR A 90 -2.90 7.76 -6.57
C TYR A 90 -3.23 8.14 -8.01
N LYS A 91 -3.73 7.18 -8.80
CA LYS A 91 -4.25 7.42 -10.15
C LYS A 91 -5.32 8.52 -10.13
N GLY A 92 -6.29 8.43 -9.23
CA GLY A 92 -7.37 9.42 -9.09
C GLY A 92 -6.87 10.83 -8.78
N MET A 93 -5.74 10.94 -8.07
CA MET A 93 -5.05 12.21 -7.77
C MET A 93 -4.09 12.67 -8.87
N GLY A 94 -3.94 11.91 -9.97
CA GLY A 94 -2.99 12.21 -11.04
C GLY A 94 -1.53 11.89 -10.72
N MET A 95 -1.27 11.18 -9.62
CA MET A 95 0.05 10.75 -9.16
C MET A 95 0.45 9.44 -9.85
N TRP A 96 0.77 9.53 -11.14
CA TRP A 96 0.95 8.35 -12.00
C TRP A 96 2.18 7.51 -11.67
N ARG A 97 3.22 8.11 -11.07
CA ARG A 97 4.44 7.39 -10.68
C ARG A 97 4.18 6.44 -9.53
N GLU A 98 3.57 6.96 -8.48
CA GLU A 98 3.17 6.22 -7.29
C GLU A 98 2.12 5.17 -7.66
N ALA A 99 1.13 5.55 -8.49
CA ALA A 99 0.14 4.59 -8.99
C ALA A 99 0.80 3.41 -9.70
N HIS A 100 1.78 3.66 -10.58
CA HIS A 100 2.50 2.61 -11.30
C HIS A 100 3.23 1.66 -10.34
N GLN A 101 3.99 2.21 -9.38
CA GLN A 101 4.73 1.41 -8.41
C GLN A 101 3.79 0.47 -7.62
N PHE A 102 2.66 0.97 -7.15
CA PHE A 102 1.70 0.15 -6.42
C PHE A 102 0.98 -0.87 -7.31
N TYR A 103 0.68 -0.54 -8.58
CA TYR A 103 0.12 -1.53 -9.51
C TYR A 103 1.09 -2.68 -9.80
N MET A 104 2.40 -2.42 -9.87
CA MET A 104 3.41 -3.48 -10.06
C MET A 104 3.50 -4.41 -8.84
N ASN A 105 3.23 -3.89 -7.64
CA ASN A 105 3.26 -4.64 -6.39
C ASN A 105 1.89 -5.20 -5.98
N SER A 106 0.88 -5.04 -6.83
CA SER A 106 -0.48 -5.50 -6.54
C SER A 106 -0.76 -6.88 -7.13
N THR A 107 -1.60 -7.65 -6.44
CA THR A 107 -2.16 -8.89 -6.98
C THR A 107 -3.68 -8.76 -7.09
N VAL A 108 -4.25 -9.48 -8.05
CA VAL A 108 -5.70 -9.54 -8.29
C VAL A 108 -6.08 -10.99 -8.59
N ASP A 109 -7.37 -11.29 -8.53
CA ASP A 109 -7.86 -12.63 -8.90
C ASP A 109 -7.67 -12.86 -10.40
N ASN A 110 -7.58 -14.14 -10.81
CA ASN A 110 -7.25 -14.51 -12.19
C ASN A 110 -8.18 -13.87 -13.25
N GLN A 111 -9.45 -13.65 -12.91
CA GLN A 111 -10.42 -13.00 -13.78
C GLN A 111 -10.09 -11.52 -14.09
N ASP A 112 -9.34 -10.86 -13.21
CA ASP A 112 -9.06 -9.42 -13.24
C ASP A 112 -7.64 -9.10 -13.74
N ILE A 113 -6.84 -10.13 -14.08
CA ILE A 113 -5.41 -9.97 -14.42
C ILE A 113 -5.18 -9.03 -15.62
N TYR A 114 -6.02 -9.12 -16.65
CA TYR A 114 -5.94 -8.26 -17.83
C TYR A 114 -6.24 -6.81 -17.49
N TRP A 115 -7.13 -6.58 -16.52
CA TRP A 115 -7.46 -5.23 -16.03
C TRP A 115 -6.25 -4.59 -15.33
N LEU A 116 -5.57 -5.36 -14.48
CA LEU A 116 -4.34 -4.90 -13.83
C LEU A 116 -3.23 -4.60 -14.85
N GLN A 117 -3.01 -5.49 -15.82
CA GLN A 117 -2.02 -5.29 -16.88
C GLN A 117 -2.31 -4.03 -17.72
N GLY A 118 -3.59 -3.77 -18.02
CA GLY A 118 -4.02 -2.54 -18.68
C GLY A 118 -3.66 -1.29 -17.89
N LEU A 119 -3.89 -1.30 -16.57
CA LEU A 119 -3.55 -0.19 -15.68
C LEU A 119 -2.04 0.01 -15.53
N GLN A 120 -1.25 -1.06 -15.49
CA GLN A 120 0.21 -1.00 -15.48
C GLN A 120 0.75 -0.36 -16.77
N SER A 121 0.21 -0.73 -17.93
CA SER A 121 0.59 -0.13 -19.22
C SER A 121 0.18 1.35 -19.30
N LEU A 122 -1.06 1.67 -18.91
CA LEU A 122 -1.57 3.04 -18.91
C LEU A 122 -0.74 3.97 -18.01
N SER A 123 -0.42 3.51 -16.80
CA SER A 123 0.37 4.30 -15.86
C SER A 123 1.78 4.57 -16.38
N ARG A 124 2.42 3.58 -17.03
CA ARG A 124 3.70 3.77 -17.74
C ARG A 124 3.61 4.84 -18.82
N GLN A 125 2.61 4.74 -19.71
CA GLN A 125 2.41 5.71 -20.79
C GLN A 125 2.19 7.13 -20.25
N LYS A 126 1.44 7.28 -19.16
CA LYS A 126 1.22 8.59 -18.52
C LYS A 126 2.49 9.18 -17.92
N MET A 127 3.36 8.36 -17.35
CA MET A 127 4.67 8.82 -16.87
C MET A 127 5.56 9.32 -18.02
N GLU A 128 5.55 8.62 -19.16
CA GLU A 128 6.32 9.02 -20.35
C GLU A 128 5.82 10.35 -20.93
N ASP A 129 4.50 10.53 -21.07
CA ASP A 129 3.90 11.80 -21.50
C ASP A 129 4.28 12.96 -20.56
N LEU A 130 4.22 12.75 -19.25
CA LEU A 130 4.65 13.76 -18.26
C LEU A 130 6.14 14.09 -18.37
N ALA A 131 6.99 13.09 -18.65
CA ALA A 131 8.42 13.31 -18.85
C ALA A 131 8.68 14.14 -20.13
N LEU A 132 8.01 13.80 -21.23
CA LEU A 132 8.11 14.54 -22.50
C LEU A 132 7.67 16.00 -22.35
N ARG A 133 6.57 16.26 -21.63
CA ARG A 133 6.11 17.63 -21.33
C ARG A 133 7.15 18.42 -20.52
N ARG A 134 7.81 17.78 -19.56
CA ARG A 134 8.87 18.43 -18.76
C ARG A 134 10.07 18.80 -19.62
N VAL A 135 10.51 17.89 -20.49
CA VAL A 135 11.62 18.14 -21.42
C VAL A 135 11.29 19.31 -22.36
N ARG A 136 10.10 19.30 -22.97
CA ARG A 136 9.65 20.39 -23.85
C ARG A 136 9.61 21.73 -23.12
N GLY A 137 8.95 21.79 -21.95
CA GLY A 137 8.89 23.02 -21.15
C GLY A 137 10.27 23.54 -20.75
N SER A 138 11.22 22.66 -20.44
CA SER A 138 12.60 23.07 -20.12
C SER A 138 13.37 23.60 -21.35
N GLY A 139 13.13 23.03 -22.54
CA GLY A 139 13.70 23.52 -23.79
C GLY A 139 13.15 24.89 -24.16
N ASP A 140 11.84 25.09 -24.01
CA ASP A 140 11.17 26.37 -24.27
C ASP A 140 11.70 27.46 -23.32
N LEU A 141 11.86 27.15 -22.02
CA LEU A 141 12.44 28.06 -21.03
C LEU A 141 13.90 28.42 -21.35
N ARG A 142 14.71 27.43 -21.75
CA ARG A 142 16.13 27.66 -22.11
C ARG A 142 16.26 28.53 -23.35
N THR A 143 15.38 28.34 -24.32
CA THR A 143 15.34 29.13 -25.56
C THR A 143 14.95 30.58 -25.25
N ALA A 144 13.87 30.78 -24.49
CA ALA A 144 13.44 32.11 -24.05
C ALA A 144 14.55 32.87 -23.28
N TYR A 145 15.28 32.19 -22.39
CA TYR A 145 16.40 32.79 -21.66
C TYR A 145 17.57 33.19 -22.57
N SER A 146 17.87 32.35 -23.58
CA SER A 146 18.92 32.66 -24.57
C SER A 146 18.56 33.83 -25.50
N ASP A 147 17.28 34.04 -25.77
CA ASP A 147 16.83 35.16 -26.60
C ASP A 147 16.82 36.48 -25.81
N MET A 148 16.46 36.44 -24.52
CA MET A 148 16.56 37.61 -23.63
C MET A 148 18.00 38.10 -23.45
N THR A 149 18.98 37.21 -23.43
CA THR A 149 20.40 37.55 -23.22
C THR A 149 21.10 38.07 -24.48
N LYS A 150 20.51 37.90 -25.67
CA LYS A 150 21.03 38.46 -26.93
C LYS A 150 20.54 39.89 -27.22
N LEU A 151 19.55 40.36 -26.47
CA LEU A 151 18.91 41.67 -26.65
C LEU A 151 19.39 42.74 -25.65
N GLY A 152 20.35 42.41 -24.77
CA GLY A 152 21.03 43.33 -23.85
C GLY A 152 22.50 43.43 -24.16
#